data_AF-A0A2W6SYC4-F1
#
_entry.id   AF-A0A2W6SYC4-F1
#
_cell.length_a   1.000
_cell.length_b   1.000
_cell.length_c   1.000
_cell.angle_alpha   90.00
_cell.angle_beta   90.00
_cell.angle_gamma   90.00
#
_symmetry.space_group_name_H-M   'P 1'
#
loop_
_entity.id
_entity.type
_entity.pdbx_description
1 polymer ?
#
loop_
_entity_poly.entity_id
_entity_poly.type
_entity_poly.pdbx_seq_one_letter_code
_entity_poly.pdbx_strand_id
1 'polypeptide(L)'
;MFTDEYYMKMALQEAEIALEKNEVPIGCVIVSNNRVIARAHNLTETLNDVTAHAEMQAITSAANFLGGKYLKDCTLYVTLE
;
A
#
# COMPACT_ATOMS: atom_id res chain seq x y z
N MET A 1 3.67 3.10 21.05
CA MET A 1 2.50 2.67 20.25
C MET A 1 2.57 3.48 18.96
N PHE A 2 2.58 2.84 17.79
CA PHE A 2 2.58 3.58 16.52
C PHE A 2 1.20 4.19 16.28
N THR A 3 1.13 5.41 15.77
CA THR A 3 -0.12 6.13 15.48
C THR A 3 -0.53 5.95 14.03
N ASP A 4 -1.79 6.24 13.71
CA ASP A 4 -2.27 6.26 12.33
C ASP A 4 -1.48 7.25 11.46
N GLU A 5 -1.10 8.40 12.02
CA GLU A 5 -0.22 9.38 11.36
C GLU A 5 1.15 8.81 10.98
N TYR A 6 1.70 7.91 11.81
CA TYR A 6 2.98 7.27 11.52
C TYR A 6 2.88 6.39 10.27
N TYR A 7 1.84 5.57 10.17
CA TYR A 7 1.63 4.71 9.01
C TYR A 7 1.19 5.48 7.77
N MET A 8 0.40 6.55 7.94
CA MET A 8 0.03 7.44 6.84
C MET A 8 1.24 8.14 6.24
N LYS A 9 2.22 8.57 7.05
CA LYS A 9 3.50 9.08 6.54
C LYS A 9 4.25 8.07 5.68
N MET A 10 4.18 6.78 6.02
CA MET A 10 4.77 5.72 5.19
C MET A 10 4.01 5.55 3.86
N ALA A 11 2.69 5.70 3.87
CA ALA A 11 1.90 5.69 2.63
C ALA A 11 2.22 6.90 1.74
N LEU A 12 2.45 8.08 2.33
CA LEU A 12 2.91 9.27 1.60
C LEU A 12 4.30 9.07 0.96
N GLN A 13 5.22 8.37 1.63
CA GLN A 13 6.52 8.02 1.03
C GLN A 13 6.36 7.12 -0.21
N GLU A 14 5.42 6.17 -0.20
CA GLU A 14 5.12 5.37 -1.39
C GLU A 14 4.49 6.22 -2.51
N ALA A 15 3.64 7.20 -2.16
CA ALA A 15 3.09 8.16 -3.12
C ALA A 15 4.18 9.02 -3.78
N GLU A 16 5.20 9.44 -3.03
CA GLU A 16 6.38 10.14 -3.55
C GLU A 16 7.15 9.27 -4.55
N ILE A 17 7.31 7.96 -4.26
CA ILE A 17 7.96 7.02 -5.18
C ILE A 17 7.16 6.84 -6.47
N ALA A 18 5.82 6.78 -6.39
CA ALA A 18 4.97 6.78 -7.58
C ALA A 18 5.18 8.06 -8.42
N LEU A 19 5.21 9.22 -7.75
CA LEU A 19 5.44 10.50 -8.43
C LEU A 19 6.79 10.51 -9.18
N GLU A 20 7.86 10.04 -8.54
CA GLU A 20 9.19 9.93 -9.16
C GLU A 20 9.20 9.00 -10.38
N LYS A 21 8.28 8.03 -10.44
CA LYS A 21 8.10 7.11 -11.57
C LYS A 21 7.17 7.64 -12.66
N ASN A 22 6.69 8.89 -12.55
CA ASN A 22 5.65 9.46 -13.40
C ASN A 22 4.31 8.69 -13.34
N GLU A 23 4.01 8.08 -12.20
CA GLU A 23 2.73 7.45 -11.90
C GLU A 23 1.79 8.44 -11.19
N VAL A 24 0.51 8.07 -11.07
CA VAL A 24 -0.41 8.77 -10.17
C VAL A 24 0.12 8.65 -8.73
N PRO A 25 0.31 9.76 -7.99
CA PRO A 25 1.00 9.76 -6.70
C PRO A 25 0.10 9.21 -5.57
N ILE A 26 -0.13 7.90 -5.60
CA ILE A 26 -0.93 7.17 -4.62
C ILE A 26 -0.05 6.08 -4.02
N GLY A 27 0.05 6.10 -2.69
CA GLY A 27 0.71 5.07 -1.90
C GLY A 27 -0.26 4.41 -0.92
N CYS A 28 0.04 3.15 -0.58
CA CYS A 28 -0.73 2.30 0.30
C CYS A 28 0.18 1.46 1.21
N VAL A 29 -0.22 1.31 2.47
CA VAL A 29 0.46 0.48 3.48
C VAL A 29 -0.55 -0.39 4.20
N ILE A 30 -0.21 -1.66 4.42
CA ILE A 30 -1.02 -2.57 5.26
C ILE A 30 -0.23 -2.93 6.51
N VAL A 31 -0.89 -2.79 7.64
CA VAL A 31 -0.36 -3.04 8.98
C VAL A 31 -1.14 -4.17 9.63
N SER A 32 -0.43 -5.10 10.27
CA SER A 32 -1.02 -6.12 11.14
C SER A 32 -0.17 -6.24 12.40
N ASN A 33 -0.81 -6.32 13.58
CA ASN A 33 -0.12 -6.43 14.87
C ASN A 33 1.00 -5.37 15.06
N ASN A 34 0.72 -4.11 14.72
CA ASN A 34 1.68 -2.99 14.76
C ASN A 34 2.94 -3.19 13.89
N ARG A 35 2.85 -4.04 12.86
CA ARG A 35 3.92 -4.28 11.90
C ARG A 35 3.40 -4.02 10.50
N VAL A 36 4.16 -3.26 9.72
CA VAL A 36 3.92 -3.10 8.28
C VAL A 36 4.22 -4.43 7.59
N ILE A 37 3.21 -5.02 6.95
CA ILE A 37 3.30 -6.29 6.22
C ILE A 37 3.31 -6.11 4.71
N ALA A 38 2.82 -4.97 4.22
CA ALA A 38 2.89 -4.61 2.81
C ALA A 38 2.99 -3.10 2.63
N ARG A 39 3.66 -2.69 1.54
CA ARG A 39 3.74 -1.32 1.05
C ARG A 39 3.67 -1.38 -0.48
N ALA A 40 2.94 -0.46 -1.06
CA ALA A 40 2.82 -0.36 -2.51
C ALA A 40 2.47 1.07 -2.94
N HIS A 41 2.70 1.33 -4.21
CA HIS A 41 2.35 2.57 -4.89
C HIS A 41 1.68 2.24 -6.22
N ASN A 42 1.02 3.23 -6.81
CA ASN A 42 0.39 3.07 -8.11
C ASN A 42 1.41 2.70 -9.19
N LEU A 43 1.06 1.73 -10.03
CA LEU A 43 1.89 1.22 -11.12
C LEU A 43 1.10 1.05 -12.42
N THR A 44 -0.02 1.77 -12.57
CA THR A 44 -0.93 1.59 -13.71
C THR A 44 -0.26 1.89 -15.04
N GLU A 45 0.60 2.91 -15.10
CA GLU A 45 1.32 3.27 -16.33
C GLU A 45 2.46 2.30 -16.61
N THR A 46 3.24 1.95 -15.58
CA THR A 46 4.41 1.06 -15.66
C THR A 46 4.03 -0.34 -16.09
N LEU A 47 2.93 -0.88 -15.54
CA LEU A 47 2.44 -2.22 -15.86
C LEU A 47 1.44 -2.22 -17.02
N ASN A 48 1.04 -1.05 -17.51
CA ASN A 48 -0.02 -0.86 -18.50
C ASN A 48 -1.28 -1.67 -18.11
N ASP A 49 -1.63 -1.60 -16.82
CA ASP A 49 -2.68 -2.37 -16.18
C ASP A 49 -3.49 -1.42 -15.30
N VAL A 50 -4.74 -1.18 -15.70
CA VAL A 50 -5.69 -0.31 -14.98
C VAL A 50 -6.03 -0.81 -13.57
N THR A 51 -5.67 -2.05 -13.22
CA THR A 51 -5.89 -2.62 -11.89
C THR A 51 -4.67 -2.52 -10.97
N ALA A 52 -3.53 -2.05 -11.48
CA ALA A 52 -2.27 -1.92 -10.74
C ALA A 52 -2.24 -0.72 -9.77
N HIS A 53 -3.37 -0.49 -9.10
CA HIS A 53 -3.54 0.47 -8.02
C HIS A 53 -2.74 0.07 -6.78
N ALA A 54 -2.34 1.06 -5.98
CA ALA A 54 -1.55 0.83 -4.77
C ALA A 54 -2.23 -0.17 -3.81
N GLU A 55 -3.55 -0.08 -3.65
CA GLU A 55 -4.35 -0.92 -2.76
C GLU A 55 -4.36 -2.37 -3.22
N MET A 56 -4.54 -2.61 -4.52
CA MET A 56 -4.54 -3.95 -5.10
C MET A 56 -3.19 -4.64 -4.93
N GLN A 57 -2.11 -3.89 -5.17
CA GLN A 57 -0.75 -4.36 -4.98
C GLN A 57 -0.46 -4.65 -3.49
N ALA A 58 -0.87 -3.75 -2.59
CA ALA A 58 -0.68 -3.91 -1.15
C ALA A 58 -1.45 -5.12 -0.60
N ILE A 59 -2.71 -5.31 -1.00
CA ILE A 59 -3.55 -6.45 -0.60
C ILE A 59 -2.91 -7.75 -1.07
N THR A 60 -2.47 -7.82 -2.32
CA THR A 60 -1.80 -9.00 -2.88
C THR A 60 -0.53 -9.33 -2.10
N SER A 61 0.30 -8.32 -1.83
CA SER A 61 1.53 -8.49 -1.03
C SER A 61 1.25 -8.94 0.40
N ALA A 62 0.23 -8.38 1.05
CA ALA A 62 -0.14 -8.75 2.42
C ALA A 62 -0.74 -10.16 2.50
N ALA A 63 -1.58 -10.54 1.54
CA ALA A 63 -2.11 -11.90 1.44
C ALA A 63 -0.99 -12.94 1.27
N ASN A 64 -0.01 -12.63 0.42
CA ASN A 64 1.19 -13.46 0.23
C ASN A 64 2.03 -13.56 1.52
N PHE A 65 2.21 -12.45 2.24
CA PHE A 65 2.94 -12.44 3.51
C PHE A 65 2.25 -13.28 4.59
N LEU A 66 0.91 -13.22 4.68
CA LEU A 66 0.11 -13.97 5.65
C LEU A 66 -0.13 -15.43 5.26
N GLY A 67 0.18 -15.81 4.01
CA GLY A 67 -0.07 -17.16 3.48
C GLY A 67 -1.56 -17.51 3.41
N GLY A 68 -2.44 -16.50 3.29
CA GLY A 68 -3.88 -16.68 3.42
C GLY A 68 -4.69 -15.70 2.60
N LYS A 69 -5.91 -16.13 2.24
CA LYS A 69 -6.86 -15.32 1.44
C LYS A 69 -7.44 -14.13 2.21
N TYR A 70 -7.46 -14.18 3.54
CA TYR A 70 -8.16 -13.22 4.38
C TYR A 70 -7.19 -12.41 5.23
N LEU A 71 -7.20 -11.09 5.03
CA LEU A 71 -6.43 -10.13 5.81
C LEU A 71 -7.21 -9.78 7.10
N LYS A 72 -7.26 -10.73 8.04
CA LYS A 72 -7.85 -10.48 9.36
C LYS A 72 -6.92 -9.61 10.19
N ASP A 73 -7.51 -8.76 11.04
CA ASP A 73 -6.78 -7.90 11.97
C ASP A 73 -5.68 -7.07 11.28
N CYS A 74 -6.02 -6.56 10.09
CA CYS A 74 -5.18 -5.70 9.27
C CYS A 74 -5.82 -4.33 9.10
N THR A 75 -5.01 -3.28 9.15
CA THR A 75 -5.42 -1.91 8.83
C THR A 75 -4.73 -1.48 7.53
N LEU A 76 -5.50 -0.94 6.60
CA LEU A 76 -4.99 -0.40 5.34
C LEU A 76 -4.99 1.14 5.43
N TYR A 77 -3.86 1.74 5.12
CA TYR A 77 -3.69 3.19 5.01
C TYR A 77 -3.44 3.53 3.54
N VAL A 78 -4.26 4.40 2.98
CA VAL A 78 -4.14 4.88 1.60
C VAL A 78 -4.20 6.40 1.58
N THR A 79 -3.44 6.99 0.66
CA THR A 79 -3.26 8.45 0.55
C THR A 79 -4.41 9.18 -0.15
N LEU A 80 -5.28 8.43 -0.83
CA LEU A 80 -6.44 8.92 -1.56
C LEU A 80 -7.62 7.96 -1.32
N GLU A 81 -8.84 8.49 -1.22
CA GLU A 81 -10.10 7.71 -1.09
C GLU A 81 -10.66 7.29 -2.45
#